data_AF-A0A497RJW9-F1
#
_entry.id   AF-A0A497RJW9-F1
#
_cell.length_a   1.000
_cell.length_b   1.000
_cell.length_c   1.000
_cell.angle_alpha   90.00
_cell.angle_beta   90.00
_cell.angle_gamma   90.00
#
_symmetry.space_group_name_H-M   'P 1'
#
loop_
_entity.id
_entity.type
_entity.pdbx_description
1 polymer ?
#
loop_
_entity_poly.entity_id
_entity_poly.type
_entity_poly.pdbx_seq_one_letter_code
_entity_poly.pdbx_strand_id
1 'polypeptide(L)'
;MPIYTSLLTVPAGTAQNSPASVEISVNEWTVIGFHVYFPPGCAGTVHIAVYYGSEQIAPKPTGASIRGDGETVSWPEEWRCPEKPCTLTFLGWSPSASYDHTVLIRV
;
A
#
# COMPACT_ATOMS: atom_id res chain seq x y z
N MET A 1 2.83 -17.54 9.98
CA MET A 1 1.69 -16.97 9.25
C MET A 1 2.04 -16.96 7.77
N PRO A 2 1.07 -17.16 6.87
CA PRO A 2 1.33 -17.01 5.43
C PRO A 2 1.65 -15.54 5.10
N ILE A 3 2.33 -15.35 3.98
CA ILE A 3 2.66 -14.03 3.43
C ILE A 3 1.87 -13.88 2.14
N TYR A 4 1.08 -12.82 2.03
CA TYR A 4 0.40 -12.43 0.81
C TYR A 4 1.24 -11.38 0.09
N THR A 5 1.36 -11.50 -1.23
CA THR A 5 2.17 -10.59 -2.02
C THR A 5 1.37 -10.08 -3.22
N SER A 6 1.53 -8.81 -3.53
CA SER A 6 0.94 -8.22 -4.74
C SER A 6 1.82 -7.10 -5.29
N LEU A 7 1.66 -6.82 -6.58
CA LEU A 7 2.33 -5.72 -7.26
C LEU A 7 1.30 -4.63 -7.55
N LEU A 8 1.66 -3.38 -7.24
CA LEU A 8 0.87 -2.22 -7.61
C LEU A 8 1.69 -1.35 -8.56
N THR A 9 1.24 -1.28 -9.81
CA THR A 9 1.78 -0.32 -10.78
C THR A 9 1.00 0.98 -10.64
N VAL A 10 1.71 2.05 -10.32
CA VAL A 10 1.21 3.42 -10.27
C VAL A 10 1.70 4.15 -11.52
N PRO A 11 0.81 4.44 -12.49
CA PRO A 11 1.18 5.19 -13.70
C PRO A 11 1.71 6.58 -13.40
N ALA A 12 2.56 7.11 -14.27
CA ALA A 12 3.07 8.48 -14.17
C ALA A 12 1.93 9.51 -14.12
N GLY A 13 2.04 10.50 -13.23
CA GLY A 13 1.05 11.58 -13.12
C GLY A 13 -0.29 11.15 -12.49
N THR A 14 -0.37 9.96 -11.88
CA THR A 14 -1.59 9.50 -11.20
C THR A 14 -1.96 10.47 -10.07
N ALA A 15 -3.14 11.08 -10.17
CA ALA A 15 -3.61 12.07 -9.20
C ALA A 15 -4.15 11.40 -7.92
N GLN A 16 -4.04 12.09 -6.80
CA GLN A 16 -4.50 11.57 -5.49
C GLN A 16 -6.01 11.30 -5.45
N ASN A 17 -6.81 12.04 -6.22
CA ASN A 17 -8.26 11.86 -6.31
C ASN A 17 -8.68 10.73 -7.28
N SER A 18 -7.74 10.14 -8.01
CA SER A 18 -7.96 8.98 -8.88
C SER A 18 -6.77 8.01 -8.76
N PRO A 19 -6.54 7.43 -7.56
CA PRO A 19 -5.39 6.57 -7.31
C PRO A 19 -5.52 5.22 -8.02
N ALA A 20 -4.37 4.63 -8.37
CA ALA A 20 -4.29 3.23 -8.75
C ALA A 20 -4.55 2.34 -7.52
N SER A 21 -5.19 1.18 -7.71
CA SER A 21 -5.56 0.31 -6.60
C SER A 21 -5.19 -1.14 -6.85
N VAL A 22 -4.79 -1.85 -5.79
CA VAL A 22 -4.70 -3.32 -5.79
C VAL A 22 -5.31 -3.86 -4.50
N GLU A 23 -5.99 -5.00 -4.61
CA GLU A 23 -6.64 -5.66 -3.49
C GLU A 23 -5.88 -6.93 -3.10
N ILE A 24 -5.78 -7.17 -1.80
CA ILE A 24 -5.20 -8.38 -1.20
C ILE A 24 -6.22 -8.96 -0.24
N SER A 25 -6.69 -10.18 -0.54
CA SER A 25 -7.64 -10.91 0.30
C SER A 25 -6.89 -11.83 1.27
N VAL A 26 -6.96 -11.51 2.55
CA VAL A 26 -6.31 -12.22 3.66
C VAL A 26 -7.32 -13.17 4.32
N ASN A 27 -6.94 -14.42 4.59
CA ASN A 27 -7.81 -15.44 5.22
C ASN A 27 -7.55 -15.62 6.72
N GLU A 28 -6.66 -14.84 7.31
CA GLU A 28 -6.23 -14.87 8.70
C GLU A 28 -7.07 -13.92 9.55
N TRP A 29 -7.12 -14.16 10.86
CA TRP A 29 -7.87 -13.31 11.79
C TRP A 29 -7.09 -12.06 12.21
N THR A 30 -5.78 -12.04 11.99
CA THR A 30 -4.90 -10.97 12.43
C THR A 30 -3.80 -10.77 11.39
N VAL A 31 -3.65 -9.53 10.93
CA VAL A 31 -2.44 -9.04 10.26
C VAL A 31 -1.48 -8.59 11.35
N ILE A 32 -0.18 -8.90 11.21
CA ILE A 32 0.87 -8.50 12.20
C ILE A 32 1.82 -7.42 11.67
N GLY A 33 1.77 -7.14 10.37
CA GLY A 33 2.66 -6.19 9.75
C GLY A 33 2.41 -6.06 8.27
N PHE A 34 2.95 -4.97 7.74
CA PHE A 34 2.88 -4.63 6.34
C PHE A 34 4.27 -4.23 5.85
N HIS A 35 4.54 -4.55 4.59
CA HIS A 35 5.78 -4.17 3.94
C HIS A 35 5.48 -3.62 2.55
N VAL A 36 5.99 -2.43 2.26
CA VAL A 36 5.92 -1.82 0.93
C VAL A 36 7.34 -1.55 0.47
N TYR A 37 7.76 -2.25 -0.59
CA TYR A 37 9.04 -2.03 -1.24
C TYR A 37 8.89 -1.06 -2.39
N PHE A 38 9.64 0.03 -2.31
CA PHE A 38 9.77 1.05 -3.34
C PHE A 38 11.04 0.78 -4.15
N PRO A 39 10.94 0.49 -5.46
CA PRO A 39 12.13 0.32 -6.29
C PRO A 39 12.95 1.63 -6.33
N PRO A 40 14.28 1.55 -6.55
CA PRO A 40 15.11 2.73 -6.73
C PRO A 40 14.61 3.60 -7.88
N GLY A 41 14.64 4.92 -7.69
CA GLY A 41 14.23 5.91 -8.67
C GLY A 41 12.83 6.49 -8.42
N CYS A 42 12.10 6.02 -7.40
CA CYS A 42 10.83 6.63 -6.99
C CYS A 42 11.00 8.07 -6.47
N ALA A 43 12.19 8.42 -5.95
CA ALA A 43 12.50 9.74 -5.41
C ALA A 43 11.49 10.26 -4.37
N GLY A 44 10.81 9.36 -3.64
CA GLY A 44 9.76 9.70 -2.69
C GLY A 44 8.49 10.30 -3.30
N THR A 45 8.29 10.19 -4.61
CA THR A 45 7.13 10.74 -5.34
C THR A 45 5.94 9.79 -5.40
N VAL A 46 6.16 8.50 -5.15
CA VAL A 46 5.11 7.50 -5.08
C VAL A 46 4.53 7.47 -3.67
N HIS A 47 3.22 7.57 -3.60
CA HIS A 47 2.43 7.59 -2.38
C HIS A 47 1.64 6.31 -2.28
N ILE A 48 1.63 5.67 -1.10
CA ILE A 48 0.88 4.45 -0.83
C ILE A 48 0.06 4.62 0.46
N ALA A 49 -1.18 4.15 0.44
CA ALA A 49 -2.02 4.04 1.63
C ALA A 49 -2.81 2.73 1.61
N VAL A 50 -3.10 2.21 2.80
CA VAL A 50 -3.77 0.92 3.02
C VAL A 50 -5.14 1.18 3.63
N TYR A 51 -6.17 0.58 3.05
CA TYR A 51 -7.56 0.74 3.44
C TYR A 51 -8.23 -0.61 3.70
N TYR A 52 -9.19 -0.61 4.61
CA TYR A 52 -10.22 -1.63 4.73
C TYR A 52 -11.58 -0.94 4.55
N GLY A 53 -12.25 -1.25 3.44
CA GLY A 53 -13.44 -0.48 3.04
C GLY A 53 -13.13 1.01 2.92
N SER A 54 -13.82 1.85 3.70
CA SER A 54 -13.59 3.30 3.76
C SER A 54 -12.57 3.73 4.82
N GLU A 55 -12.11 2.83 5.67
CA GLU A 55 -11.18 3.16 6.75
C GLU A 55 -9.73 3.07 6.27
N GLN A 56 -8.97 4.15 6.42
CA GLN A 56 -7.52 4.12 6.25
C GLN A 56 -6.87 3.42 7.44
N ILE A 57 -6.34 2.22 7.24
CA ILE A 57 -5.63 1.46 8.27
C ILE A 57 -4.24 2.06 8.50
N ALA A 58 -3.50 2.30 7.41
CA ALA A 58 -2.15 2.84 7.47
C ALA A 58 -1.82 3.71 6.25
N PRO A 59 -0.95 4.72 6.38
CA PRO A 59 -0.50 5.30 7.65
C PRO A 59 -1.59 6.18 8.27
N LYS A 60 -1.51 6.49 9.57
CA LYS A 60 -2.34 7.51 10.22
C LYS A 60 -1.57 8.84 10.30
N PRO A 61 -2.24 10.01 10.38
CA PRO A 61 -3.69 10.21 10.31
C PRO A 61 -4.24 9.98 8.90
N THR A 62 -5.57 9.89 8.76
CA THR A 62 -6.22 9.79 7.45
C THR A 62 -5.75 10.91 6.52
N GLY A 63 -5.41 10.56 5.28
CA GLY A 63 -4.81 11.46 4.29
C GLY A 63 -3.27 11.42 4.25
N ALA A 64 -2.61 10.81 5.24
CA ALA A 64 -1.17 10.54 5.17
C ALA A 64 -0.86 9.43 4.15
N SER A 65 0.39 9.35 3.72
CA SER A 65 0.87 8.39 2.73
C SER A 65 2.26 7.86 3.08
N ILE A 66 2.50 6.57 2.84
CA ILE A 66 3.83 5.96 2.86
C ILE A 66 4.55 6.31 1.57
N ARG A 67 5.85 6.61 1.67
CA ARG A 67 6.73 6.96 0.55
C ARG A 67 8.10 6.34 0.81
N GLY A 68 8.85 6.08 -0.25
CA GLY A 68 10.23 5.63 -0.14
C GLY A 68 10.97 5.73 -1.48
N ASP A 69 12.27 5.43 -1.45
CA ASP A 69 13.12 5.35 -2.63
C ASP A 69 14.23 4.30 -2.44
N GLY A 70 14.14 3.17 -3.14
CA GLY A 70 15.11 2.08 -3.01
C GLY A 70 15.08 1.36 -1.66
N GLU A 71 13.97 1.45 -0.93
CA GLU A 71 13.82 0.92 0.42
C GLU A 71 12.54 0.11 0.61
N THR A 72 12.51 -0.73 1.65
CA THR A 72 11.27 -1.36 2.12
C THR A 72 10.79 -0.64 3.37
N VAL A 73 9.68 0.09 3.25
CA VAL A 73 9.01 0.64 4.42
C VAL A 73 8.17 -0.46 5.05
N SER A 74 8.49 -0.79 6.29
CA SER A 74 7.87 -1.87 7.05
C SER A 74 7.39 -1.35 8.38
N TRP A 75 6.20 -1.76 8.82
CA TRP A 75 5.72 -1.43 10.16
C TRP A 75 4.99 -2.63 10.77
N PRO A 76 5.20 -2.87 12.08
CA PRO A 76 4.38 -3.82 12.82
C PRO A 76 2.97 -3.22 12.99
N GLU A 77 1.96 -4.06 12.83
CA GLU A 77 0.56 -3.67 12.98
C GLU A 77 -0.22 -4.90 13.44
N GLU A 78 -0.69 -4.95 14.69
CA GLU A 78 -1.57 -6.04 15.15
C GLU A 78 -3.03 -5.68 14.86
N TRP A 79 -3.40 -5.76 13.58
CA TRP A 79 -4.74 -5.41 13.14
C TRP A 79 -5.62 -6.67 13.02
N ARG A 80 -6.72 -6.69 13.76
CA ARG A 80 -7.69 -7.79 13.74
C ARG A 80 -8.63 -7.65 12.56
N CYS A 81 -8.61 -8.64 11.68
CA CYS A 81 -9.52 -8.72 10.54
C CYS A 81 -10.96 -8.83 11.05
N PRO A 82 -11.87 -7.93 10.63
CA PRO A 82 -13.27 -7.96 11.06
C PRO A 82 -14.07 -9.11 10.42
N GLU A 83 -13.62 -9.62 9.28
CA GLU A 83 -14.28 -10.68 8.53
C GLU A 83 -13.28 -11.60 7.80
N LYS A 84 -13.79 -12.65 7.14
CA LYS A 84 -13.00 -13.58 6.33
C LYS A 84 -13.71 -13.99 5.04
N PRO A 85 -13.06 -13.88 3.86
CA PRO A 85 -11.75 -13.24 3.64
C PRO A 85 -11.82 -11.73 3.93
N CYS A 86 -10.75 -11.18 4.50
CA CYS A 86 -10.62 -9.74 4.71
C CYS A 86 -9.90 -9.11 3.51
N THR A 87 -10.58 -8.22 2.79
CA THR A 87 -10.00 -7.54 1.63
C THR A 87 -9.37 -6.22 2.05
N LEU A 88 -8.06 -6.11 1.85
CA LEU A 88 -7.29 -4.90 2.06
C LEU A 88 -7.01 -4.24 0.71
N THR A 89 -7.29 -2.95 0.62
CA THR A 89 -7.10 -2.16 -0.60
C THR A 89 -5.88 -1.27 -0.43
N PHE A 90 -4.90 -1.43 -1.30
CA PHE A 90 -3.74 -0.56 -1.39
C PHE A 90 -3.98 0.45 -2.49
N LEU A 91 -3.94 1.73 -2.12
CA LEU A 91 -4.09 2.86 -3.03
C LEU A 91 -2.73 3.50 -3.28
N GLY A 92 -2.44 3.80 -4.54
CA GLY A 92 -1.19 4.41 -4.96
C GLY A 92 -1.38 5.59 -5.91
N TRP A 93 -0.63 6.67 -5.69
CA TRP A 93 -0.65 7.85 -6.57
C TRP A 93 0.74 8.50 -6.66
N SER A 94 1.00 9.23 -7.75
CA SER A 94 2.32 9.80 -8.06
C SER A 94 2.20 11.01 -9.01
N PRO A 95 1.63 12.14 -8.54
CA PRO A 95 1.26 13.27 -9.40
C PRO A 95 2.47 13.95 -10.07
N SER A 96 3.66 13.81 -9.47
CA SER A 96 4.91 14.38 -9.97
C SER A 96 5.86 13.35 -10.59
N ALA A 97 5.44 12.09 -10.74
CA ALA A 97 6.29 11.07 -11.34
C ALA A 97 6.40 11.26 -12.87
N SER A 98 7.60 11.02 -13.39
CA SER A 98 7.91 11.11 -14.82
C SER A 98 7.80 9.78 -15.56
N TYR A 99 7.60 8.67 -14.84
CA TYR A 99 7.44 7.32 -15.38
C TYR A 99 6.64 6.43 -14.42
N ASP A 100 6.21 5.27 -14.90
CA ASP A 100 5.40 4.33 -14.14
C ASP A 100 6.26 3.61 -13.09
N HIS A 101 5.73 3.47 -11.87
CA HIS A 101 6.41 2.78 -10.79
C HIS A 101 5.63 1.56 -10.34
N THR A 102 6.30 0.41 -10.23
CA THR A 102 5.70 -0.80 -9.65
C THR A 102 6.26 -1.02 -8.25
N VAL A 103 5.41 -0.88 -7.24
CA VAL A 103 5.75 -1.20 -5.85
C VAL A 103 5.35 -2.63 -5.51
N LEU A 104 6.11 -3.27 -4.62
CA LEU A 104 5.84 -4.62 -4.13
C LEU A 104 5.27 -4.54 -2.72
N ILE A 105 4.08 -5.08 -2.55
CA ILE A 105 3.33 -5.09 -1.28
C ILE A 105 3.35 -6.48 -0.70
N ARG A 106 3.59 -6.58 0.61
CA ARG A 106 3.51 -7.82 1.38
C ARG A 106 2.70 -7.59 2.67
N VAL A 107 1.80 -8.53 2.96
CA VAL A 107 0.92 -8.57 4.14
C VAL A 107 1.07 -9.91 4.83
#